data_AF-A0AAE9WB59-F1
#
_entry.id   AF-A0AAE9WB59-F1
#
_cell.length_a   1.000
_cell.length_b   1.000
_cell.length_c   1.000
_cell.angle_alpha   90.00
_cell.angle_beta   90.00
_cell.angle_gamma   90.00
#
_symmetry.space_group_name_H-M   'P 1'
#
loop_
_entity.id
_entity.type
_entity.pdbx_description
1 polymer ?
#
loop_
_entity_poly.entity_id
_entity_poly.type
_entity_poly.pdbx_seq_one_letter_code
_entity_poly.pdbx_strand_id
1 'polypeptide(L)'
;METILYNILQHNGFDGITKAAERMFLDAIDKHIRALFYELAIHTQLGKHNEPTTQDVAHWLNLNNIPVSSLHKELHTVYKPLSQEFIENLEETIHKSADIPDRFKSSLDSSMISHLLGSLAVSQNRPSYVANHLPPFPASHTYLASPVYPVRPTSPRRIRELATKESRLAENALRKILDANQPQVLNSPRQAAFAKASQDLELDSKSFHIVNWESQKWNTPR
;
A
#
# COMPACT_ATOMS: atom_id res chain seq x y z
N MET A 1 -27.20 7.11 -10.23
CA MET A 1 -28.09 8.23 -9.86
C MET A 1 -28.34 9.15 -11.05
N GLU A 2 -27.31 9.57 -11.80
CA GLU A 2 -27.46 10.40 -13.01
C GLU A 2 -28.45 9.82 -14.05
N THR A 3 -28.31 8.55 -14.39
CA THR A 3 -29.19 7.84 -15.33
C THR A 3 -30.65 7.79 -14.87
N ILE A 4 -30.87 7.64 -13.56
CA ILE A 4 -32.22 7.58 -12.95
C ILE A 4 -32.89 8.95 -13.04
N LEU A 5 -32.15 10.01 -12.73
CA LEU A 5 -32.63 11.39 -12.82
C LEU A 5 -33.06 11.70 -14.26
N TYR A 6 -32.26 11.31 -15.25
CA TYR A 6 -32.58 11.53 -16.67
C TYR A 6 -33.87 10.83 -17.08
N ASN A 7 -34.07 9.57 -16.70
CA ASN A 7 -35.29 8.81 -17.00
C ASN A 7 -36.54 9.45 -16.37
N ILE A 8 -36.43 9.93 -15.12
CA ILE A 8 -37.54 10.62 -14.44
C ILE A 8 -37.89 11.94 -15.15
N LEU A 9 -36.88 12.71 -15.57
CA LEU A 9 -37.10 13.96 -16.29
C LEU A 9 -37.75 13.74 -17.65
N GLN A 10 -37.31 12.72 -18.40
CA GLN A 10 -37.93 12.35 -19.67
C GLN A 10 -39.39 11.94 -19.50
N HIS A 11 -39.70 11.15 -18.46
CA HIS A 11 -41.09 10.76 -18.15
C HIS A 11 -41.99 11.97 -17.86
N ASN A 12 -41.42 13.00 -17.22
CA ASN A 12 -42.12 14.25 -16.93
C ASN A 12 -42.14 15.24 -18.11
N GLY A 13 -41.62 14.86 -19.29
CA GLY A 13 -41.66 15.66 -20.51
C GLY A 13 -40.60 16.76 -20.60
N PHE A 14 -39.53 16.69 -19.81
CA PHE A 14 -38.41 17.62 -19.93
C PHE A 14 -37.42 17.16 -21.01
N ASP A 15 -37.09 18.09 -21.91
CA ASP A 15 -36.20 17.83 -23.05
C ASP A 15 -34.70 17.93 -22.68
N GLY A 16 -34.37 18.61 -21.58
CA GLY A 16 -32.99 18.70 -21.11
C GLY A 16 -32.84 19.39 -19.76
N ILE A 17 -31.68 19.18 -19.13
CA ILE A 17 -31.28 19.80 -17.86
C ILE A 17 -29.93 20.48 -18.02
N THR A 18 -29.73 21.61 -17.34
CA THR A 18 -28.41 22.25 -17.27
C THR A 18 -27.49 21.45 -16.35
N LYS A 19 -26.24 21.27 -16.76
CA LYS A 19 -25.25 20.46 -16.01
C LYS A 19 -24.96 20.97 -14.60
N ALA A 20 -25.18 22.27 -14.34
CA ALA A 20 -25.07 22.84 -13.00
C ALA A 20 -26.27 22.44 -12.13
N ALA A 21 -27.50 22.54 -12.67
CA ALA A 21 -28.70 22.13 -11.96
C ALA A 21 -28.67 20.62 -11.67
N GLU A 22 -28.28 19.80 -12.64
CA GLU A 22 -28.11 18.36 -12.47
C GLU A 22 -27.26 18.03 -11.24
N ARG A 23 -26.06 18.61 -11.12
CA ARG A 23 -25.17 18.38 -9.98
C ARG A 23 -25.77 18.86 -8.66
N MET A 24 -26.41 20.03 -8.65
CA MET A 24 -27.06 20.54 -7.45
C MET A 24 -28.22 19.64 -7.00
N PHE A 25 -29.00 19.11 -7.93
CA PHE A 25 -30.07 18.16 -7.64
C PHE A 25 -29.50 16.85 -7.09
N LEU A 26 -28.45 16.30 -7.71
CA LEU A 26 -27.83 15.07 -7.23
C LEU A 26 -27.26 15.24 -5.82
N ASP A 27 -26.58 16.36 -5.53
CA ASP A 27 -26.07 16.66 -4.19
C ASP A 27 -27.20 16.82 -3.16
N ALA A 28 -28.28 17.50 -3.54
CA ALA A 28 -29.46 17.65 -2.69
C ALA A 28 -30.14 16.30 -2.41
N ILE A 29 -30.26 15.43 -3.42
CA ILE A 29 -30.83 14.08 -3.30
C ILE A 29 -29.94 13.22 -2.40
N ASP A 30 -28.63 13.21 -2.62
CA ASP A 30 -27.70 12.44 -1.79
C ASP A 30 -27.74 12.88 -0.34
N LYS A 31 -27.78 14.19 -0.09
CA LYS A 31 -27.93 14.75 1.26
C LYS A 31 -29.25 14.37 1.90
N HIS A 32 -30.34 14.43 1.14
CA HIS A 32 -31.67 14.06 1.60
C HIS A 32 -31.76 12.57 1.94
N ILE A 33 -31.31 11.69 1.05
CA ILE A 33 -31.32 10.23 1.27
C ILE A 33 -30.48 9.86 2.50
N ARG A 34 -29.31 10.48 2.71
CA ARG A 34 -28.50 10.24 3.91
C ARG A 34 -29.20 10.70 5.19
N ALA A 35 -29.85 11.85 5.17
CA ALA A 35 -30.61 12.34 6.31
C ALA A 35 -31.75 11.39 6.64
N LEU A 36 -32.49 10.95 5.62
CA LEU A 36 -33.57 9.99 5.79
C LEU A 36 -33.08 8.65 6.36
N PHE A 37 -31.99 8.08 5.85
CA PHE A 37 -31.45 6.82 6.38
C PHE A 37 -30.89 6.96 7.79
N TYR A 38 -30.36 8.13 8.13
CA TYR A 38 -29.93 8.42 9.50
C TYR A 38 -31.14 8.40 10.46
N GLU A 39 -32.26 9.02 10.08
CA GLU A 39 -33.49 8.94 10.86
C GLU A 39 -34.00 7.50 10.99
N LEU A 40 -34.02 6.74 9.89
CA LEU A 40 -34.41 5.34 9.91
C LEU A 40 -33.53 4.54 10.90
N ALA A 41 -32.21 4.75 10.87
CA ALA A 41 -31.28 4.07 11.77
C ALA A 41 -31.53 4.44 13.25
N ILE A 42 -31.91 5.69 13.54
CA ILE A 42 -32.30 6.08 14.90
C ILE A 42 -33.56 5.31 15.32
N HIS A 43 -34.58 5.24 14.45
CA HIS A 43 -35.82 4.53 14.74
C HIS A 43 -35.61 3.03 14.98
N THR A 44 -34.76 2.38 14.17
CA THR A 44 -34.44 0.95 14.39
C THR A 44 -33.69 0.72 15.70
N GLN A 45 -32.74 1.61 16.05
CA GLN A 45 -32.02 1.55 17.31
C GLN A 45 -32.94 1.75 18.53
N LEU A 46 -33.93 2.65 18.43
CA LEU A 46 -34.96 2.81 19.46
C LEU A 46 -35.79 1.54 19.63
N GLY A 47 -36.06 0.83 18.53
CA GLY A 47 -36.68 -0.50 18.51
C GLY A 47 -35.77 -1.62 19.03
N LYS A 48 -34.51 -1.34 19.39
CA LYS A 48 -33.48 -2.32 19.78
C LYS A 48 -33.17 -3.35 18.69
N HIS A 49 -33.41 -3.00 17.43
CA HIS A 49 -33.10 -3.83 16.27
C HIS A 49 -32.02 -3.15 15.44
N ASN A 50 -31.13 -3.95 14.83
CA ASN A 50 -30.09 -3.41 13.95
C ASN A 50 -30.52 -3.44 12.48
N GLU A 51 -31.57 -4.18 12.16
CA GLU A 51 -32.14 -4.29 10.81
C GLU A 51 -33.51 -3.62 10.79
N PRO A 52 -33.82 -2.83 9.73
CA PRO A 52 -35.11 -2.15 9.62
C PRO A 52 -36.23 -3.16 9.33
N THR A 53 -37.28 -3.12 10.16
CA THR A 53 -38.51 -3.88 9.91
C THR A 53 -39.44 -3.08 9.00
N THR A 54 -40.38 -3.76 8.33
CA THR A 54 -41.41 -3.09 7.49
C THR A 54 -42.25 -2.07 8.26
N GLN A 55 -42.48 -2.29 9.55
CA GLN A 55 -43.17 -1.34 10.44
C GLN A 55 -42.33 -0.08 10.68
N ASP A 56 -41.02 -0.23 10.90
CA ASP A 56 -40.10 0.90 11.09
C ASP A 56 -40.07 1.79 9.85
N VAL A 57 -40.02 1.17 8.67
CA VAL A 57 -40.09 1.88 7.37
C VAL A 57 -41.44 2.58 7.20
N ALA A 58 -42.55 1.94 7.56
CA ALA A 58 -43.87 2.57 7.48
C ALA A 58 -43.98 3.80 8.42
N HIS A 59 -43.45 3.71 9.64
CA HIS A 59 -43.41 4.83 10.57
C HIS A 59 -42.49 5.95 10.08
N TRP A 60 -41.29 5.60 9.59
CA TRP A 60 -40.33 6.54 9.01
C TRP A 60 -40.88 7.30 7.79
N LEU A 61 -41.61 6.61 6.89
CA LEU A 61 -42.29 7.25 5.76
C LEU A 61 -43.34 8.25 6.21
N ASN A 62 -44.14 7.89 7.22
CA ASN A 62 -45.17 8.78 7.77
C ASN A 62 -44.56 10.02 8.42
N LEU A 63 -43.43 9.89 9.13
CA LEU A 63 -42.71 11.02 9.73
C LEU A 63 -42.15 11.98 8.69
N ASN A 64 -41.71 11.44 7.55
CA ASN A 64 -41.23 12.21 6.41
C ASN A 64 -42.34 12.73 5.49
N ASN A 65 -43.61 12.67 5.93
CA ASN A 65 -44.79 13.11 5.19
C ASN A 65 -44.97 12.41 3.82
N ILE A 66 -44.49 11.16 3.70
CA ILE A 66 -44.67 10.34 2.51
C ILE A 66 -45.76 9.29 2.83
N PRO A 67 -47.03 9.54 2.46
CA PRO A 67 -48.10 8.59 2.73
C PRO A 67 -47.91 7.33 1.88
N VAL A 68 -48.02 6.17 2.51
CA VAL A 68 -47.87 4.85 1.86
C VAL A 68 -48.85 4.66 0.67
N SER A 69 -50.02 5.30 0.72
CA SER A 69 -51.00 5.30 -0.37
C SER A 69 -50.52 6.04 -1.62
N SER A 70 -49.69 7.08 -1.48
CA SER A 70 -49.08 7.78 -2.61
C SER A 70 -48.02 6.91 -3.27
N LEU A 71 -47.23 6.17 -2.48
CA LEU A 71 -46.21 5.25 -3.01
C LEU A 71 -46.81 4.23 -3.97
N HIS A 72 -47.99 3.67 -3.64
CA HIS A 72 -48.67 2.75 -4.56
C HIS A 72 -49.06 3.42 -5.89
N LYS A 73 -49.51 4.68 -5.86
CA LYS A 73 -49.82 5.45 -7.08
C LYS A 73 -48.57 5.78 -7.88
N GLU A 74 -47.50 6.19 -7.21
CA GLU A 74 -46.19 6.46 -7.81
C GLU A 74 -45.60 5.20 -8.45
N LEU A 75 -45.80 4.03 -7.84
CA LEU A 75 -45.38 2.76 -8.43
C LEU A 75 -46.11 2.49 -9.76
N HIS A 76 -47.42 2.71 -9.83
CA HIS A 76 -48.15 2.50 -11.09
C HIS A 76 -47.86 3.56 -12.16
N THR A 77 -47.43 4.77 -11.78
CA THR A 77 -47.19 5.89 -12.69
C THR A 77 -45.73 5.98 -13.15
N VAL A 78 -44.76 5.69 -12.28
CA VAL A 78 -43.32 5.81 -12.56
C VAL A 78 -42.69 4.47 -12.95
N TYR A 79 -43.21 3.35 -12.43
CA TYR A 79 -42.59 2.02 -12.60
C TYR A 79 -43.11 1.22 -13.81
N LYS A 80 -44.05 1.77 -14.58
CA LYS A 80 -44.43 1.27 -15.91
C LYS A 80 -44.20 2.40 -16.92
N PRO A 81 -43.13 2.41 -17.75
CA PRO A 81 -42.15 1.36 -18.05
C PRO A 81 -40.71 1.80 -17.77
N LEU A 82 -40.12 1.37 -16.65
CA LEU A 82 -38.65 1.27 -16.61
C LEU A 82 -38.26 0.09 -17.50
N SER A 83 -37.34 0.29 -18.45
CA SER A 83 -36.89 -0.76 -19.36
C SER A 83 -36.43 -1.99 -18.55
N GLN A 84 -36.77 -3.19 -19.00
CA GLN A 84 -36.31 -4.44 -18.36
C GLN A 84 -34.79 -4.44 -18.14
N GLU A 85 -34.04 -3.85 -19.08
CA GLU A 85 -32.60 -3.60 -18.98
C GLU A 85 -32.19 -2.84 -17.72
N PHE A 86 -32.98 -1.87 -17.26
CA PHE A 86 -32.67 -1.10 -16.05
C PHE A 86 -32.83 -1.94 -14.78
N ILE A 87 -33.81 -2.84 -14.75
CA ILE A 87 -34.06 -3.76 -13.63
C ILE A 87 -32.92 -4.78 -13.54
N GLU A 88 -32.54 -5.37 -14.67
CA GLU A 88 -31.43 -6.32 -14.76
C GLU A 88 -30.10 -5.68 -14.34
N ASN A 89 -29.84 -4.43 -14.75
CA ASN A 89 -28.65 -3.68 -14.35
C ASN A 89 -28.62 -3.35 -12.84
N LEU A 90 -29.78 -3.04 -12.23
CA LEU A 90 -29.86 -2.81 -10.78
C LEU A 90 -29.54 -4.08 -10.00
N GLU A 91 -30.13 -5.21 -10.38
CA GLU A 91 -29.88 -6.52 -9.74
C GLU A 91 -28.39 -6.91 -9.83
N GLU A 92 -27.75 -6.74 -10.99
CA GLU A 92 -26.32 -7.00 -11.14
C GLU A 92 -25.43 -6.14 -10.22
N THR A 93 -25.78 -4.86 -10.01
CA THR A 93 -24.96 -3.96 -9.16
C THR A 93 -25.04 -4.32 -7.69
N ILE A 94 -26.18 -4.82 -7.22
CA ILE A 94 -26.35 -5.25 -5.82
C ILE A 94 -25.42 -6.44 -5.53
N HIS A 95 -25.36 -7.41 -6.45
CA HIS A 95 -24.54 -8.61 -6.30
C HIS A 95 -23.02 -8.36 -6.37
N LYS A 96 -22.57 -7.32 -7.07
CA LYS A 96 -21.13 -6.97 -7.19
C LYS A 96 -20.56 -6.26 -5.95
N SER A 97 -21.41 -5.68 -5.08
CA SER A 97 -20.96 -4.90 -3.91
C SER A 97 -20.44 -5.73 -2.74
N ALA A 98 -20.61 -7.05 -2.76
CA ALA A 98 -20.14 -7.97 -1.71
C ALA A 98 -18.71 -8.47 -1.91
N ASP A 99 -18.12 -8.27 -3.10
CA ASP A 99 -16.76 -8.72 -3.35
C ASP A 99 -15.73 -7.67 -2.89
N ILE A 100 -14.84 -8.12 -2.00
CA ILE A 100 -13.66 -7.37 -1.56
C ILE A 100 -12.98 -6.77 -2.81
N PRO A 101 -12.76 -5.44 -2.87
CA PRO A 101 -12.15 -4.81 -4.04
C PRO A 101 -10.85 -5.53 -4.42
N ASP A 102 -10.66 -5.87 -5.69
CA ASP A 102 -9.50 -6.65 -6.16
C ASP A 102 -8.14 -5.99 -5.83
N ARG A 103 -8.16 -4.68 -5.54
CA ARG A 103 -7.02 -3.94 -4.99
C ARG A 103 -6.51 -4.50 -3.65
N PHE A 104 -7.39 -5.05 -2.81
CA PHE A 104 -6.99 -5.71 -1.56
C PHE A 104 -6.49 -7.14 -1.79
N LYS A 105 -6.96 -7.82 -2.85
CA LYS A 105 -6.49 -9.15 -3.23
C LYS A 105 -5.07 -9.13 -3.81
N SER A 106 -4.63 -8.00 -4.38
CA SER A 106 -3.38 -7.83 -5.13
C SER A 106 -2.20 -7.22 -4.36
N SER A 107 -2.39 -6.72 -3.12
CA SER A 107 -1.26 -6.16 -2.34
C SER A 107 -0.25 -7.21 -1.84
N LEU A 108 -0.57 -8.49 -2.03
CA LEU A 108 0.28 -9.65 -1.74
C LEU A 108 0.82 -10.25 -3.03
N ASP A 109 1.35 -9.43 -3.93
CA ASP A 109 2.19 -9.92 -5.03
C ASP A 109 3.48 -10.48 -4.41
N SER A 110 3.33 -11.71 -3.92
CA SER A 110 4.20 -12.43 -3.00
C SER A 110 5.57 -12.66 -3.61
N SER A 111 5.75 -12.52 -4.92
CA SER A 111 7.01 -12.75 -5.63
C SER A 111 8.08 -11.70 -5.31
N MET A 112 7.74 -10.40 -5.30
CA MET A 112 8.69 -9.33 -5.00
C MET A 112 9.06 -9.32 -3.52
N ILE A 113 8.06 -9.46 -2.65
CA ILE A 113 8.25 -9.49 -1.19
C ILE A 113 9.02 -10.77 -0.80
N SER A 114 8.73 -11.92 -1.40
CA SER A 114 9.47 -13.15 -1.13
C SER A 114 10.93 -13.09 -1.57
N HIS A 115 11.24 -12.47 -2.71
CA HIS A 115 12.63 -12.28 -3.13
C HIS A 115 13.41 -11.37 -2.18
N LEU A 116 12.80 -10.31 -1.66
CA LEU A 116 13.47 -9.37 -0.76
C LEU A 116 13.64 -9.91 0.66
N LEU A 117 12.64 -10.66 1.16
CA LEU A 117 12.63 -11.13 2.55
C LEU A 117 13.13 -12.58 2.70
N GLY A 118 13.33 -13.33 1.62
CA GLY A 118 13.84 -14.69 1.65
C GLY A 118 13.05 -15.60 2.58
N SER A 119 13.72 -16.21 3.57
CA SER A 119 13.08 -17.11 4.54
C SER A 119 12.13 -16.41 5.51
N LEU A 120 12.16 -15.07 5.64
CA LEU A 120 11.23 -14.30 6.48
C LEU A 120 9.88 -14.02 5.79
N ALA A 121 9.78 -14.25 4.48
CA ALA A 121 8.54 -14.15 3.72
C ALA A 121 7.64 -15.39 3.89
N VAL A 122 8.22 -16.50 4.35
CA VAL A 122 7.48 -17.75 4.56
C VAL A 122 6.57 -17.58 5.78
N SER A 123 5.27 -17.75 5.59
CA SER A 123 4.31 -17.93 6.68
C SER A 123 4.61 -19.26 7.36
N GLN A 124 5.54 -19.24 8.31
CA GLN A 124 6.01 -20.45 8.97
C GLN A 124 4.87 -21.03 9.81
N ASN A 125 4.52 -22.28 9.47
CA ASN A 125 3.77 -23.24 10.28
C ASN A 125 2.35 -22.81 10.69
N ARG A 126 1.39 -23.01 9.78
CA ARG A 126 -0.03 -23.10 10.16
C ARG A 126 -0.20 -24.30 11.11
N PRO A 127 -0.61 -24.08 12.37
CA PRO A 127 -0.86 -25.17 13.29
C PRO A 127 -2.04 -26.03 12.81
N SER A 128 -2.03 -27.32 13.14
CA SER A 128 -3.07 -28.28 12.72
C SER A 128 -4.48 -27.95 13.25
N TYR A 129 -4.58 -27.14 14.31
CA TYR A 129 -5.86 -26.70 14.88
C TYR A 129 -6.54 -25.56 14.08
N VAL A 130 -5.87 -24.97 13.08
CA VAL A 130 -6.39 -23.82 12.32
C VAL A 130 -7.06 -24.30 11.03
N ALA A 131 -8.38 -24.23 10.98
CA ALA A 131 -9.19 -24.73 9.86
C ALA A 131 -8.85 -24.09 8.50
N ASN A 132 -8.74 -24.90 7.44
CA ASN A 132 -8.19 -24.51 6.13
C ASN A 132 -8.89 -23.36 5.39
N HIS A 133 -10.17 -23.09 5.69
CA HIS A 133 -10.94 -22.02 5.06
C HIS A 133 -10.56 -20.62 5.57
N LEU A 134 -9.82 -20.53 6.67
CA LEU A 134 -9.30 -19.26 7.17
C LEU A 134 -8.10 -18.79 6.33
N PRO A 135 -7.93 -17.45 6.20
CA PRO A 135 -6.82 -16.87 5.46
C PRO A 135 -5.46 -17.35 6.01
N PRO A 136 -4.41 -17.36 5.17
CA PRO A 136 -3.07 -17.69 5.61
C PRO A 136 -2.59 -16.69 6.67
N PHE A 137 -1.76 -17.17 7.62
CA PHE A 137 -1.10 -16.28 8.56
C PHE A 137 -0.21 -15.26 7.83
N PRO A 138 -0.10 -14.02 8.33
CA PRO A 138 0.87 -13.08 7.82
C PRO A 138 2.29 -13.63 7.96
N ALA A 139 3.21 -13.07 7.19
CA ALA A 139 4.61 -13.50 7.18
C ALA A 139 5.30 -13.20 8.53
N SER A 140 6.39 -13.92 8.82
CA SER A 140 7.06 -13.88 10.13
C SER A 140 7.49 -12.49 10.59
N HIS A 141 7.77 -11.58 9.65
CA HIS A 141 8.21 -10.21 9.91
C HIS A 141 7.08 -9.27 10.37
N THR A 142 5.82 -9.67 10.19
CA THR A 142 4.64 -8.90 10.65
C THR A 142 4.41 -9.07 12.15
N TYR A 143 4.89 -10.16 12.74
CA TYR A 143 4.77 -10.41 14.17
C TYR A 143 5.82 -9.63 14.96
N LEU A 144 5.43 -9.10 16.12
CA LEU A 144 6.38 -8.56 17.10
C LEU A 144 7.26 -9.73 17.58
N ALA A 145 8.48 -9.81 17.07
CA ALA A 145 9.43 -10.83 17.48
C ALA A 145 9.72 -10.70 18.97
N SER A 146 9.57 -11.79 19.72
CA SER A 146 10.16 -11.85 21.06
C SER A 146 11.68 -11.69 20.91
N PRO A 147 12.36 -10.94 21.79
CA PRO A 147 13.81 -10.79 21.70
C PRO A 147 14.47 -12.16 21.89
N VAL A 148 14.98 -12.73 20.80
CA VAL A 148 15.81 -13.94 20.86
C VAL A 148 17.19 -13.51 21.33
N TYR A 149 17.46 -13.70 22.61
CA TYR A 149 18.79 -13.47 23.14
C TYR A 149 19.73 -14.55 22.59
N PRO A 150 20.86 -14.17 21.94
CA PRO A 150 21.86 -15.15 21.58
C PRO A 150 22.37 -15.82 22.86
N VAL A 151 22.47 -17.15 22.84
CA VAL A 151 22.97 -17.93 23.98
C VAL A 151 24.40 -17.48 24.27
N ARG A 152 24.59 -16.70 25.34
CA ARG A 152 25.92 -16.27 25.75
C ARG A 152 26.69 -17.49 26.24
N PRO A 153 27.92 -17.72 25.74
CA PRO A 153 28.74 -18.81 26.26
C PRO A 153 29.11 -18.51 27.71
N THR A 154 28.72 -19.38 28.65
CA THR A 154 29.02 -19.22 30.09
C THR A 154 30.46 -19.58 30.44
N SER A 155 31.12 -20.42 29.63
CA SER A 155 32.47 -20.90 29.96
C SER A 155 33.55 -19.86 29.63
N PRO A 156 34.45 -19.54 30.57
CA PRO A 156 35.45 -18.49 30.41
C PRO A 156 36.45 -18.79 29.29
N ARG A 157 36.78 -20.06 29.07
CA ARG A 157 37.65 -20.49 27.97
C ARG A 157 37.05 -20.15 26.60
N ARG A 158 35.76 -20.44 26.41
CA ARG A 158 35.06 -20.19 25.14
C ARG A 158 34.91 -18.69 24.87
N ILE A 159 34.70 -17.89 25.92
CA ILE A 159 34.68 -16.43 25.81
C ILE A 159 36.04 -15.91 25.29
N ARG A 160 37.16 -16.37 25.85
CA ARG A 160 38.51 -15.97 25.39
C ARG A 160 38.79 -16.41 23.96
N GLU A 161 38.39 -17.63 23.60
CA GLU A 161 38.54 -18.15 22.24
C GLU A 161 37.72 -17.34 21.22
N LEU A 162 36.50 -16.90 21.55
CA LEU A 162 35.71 -16.04 20.67
C LEU A 162 36.29 -14.63 20.58
N ALA A 163 36.66 -14.02 21.71
CA ALA A 163 37.27 -12.69 21.73
C ALA A 163 38.56 -12.62 20.92
N THR A 164 39.40 -13.67 20.98
CA THR A 164 40.63 -13.75 20.17
C THR A 164 40.33 -13.94 18.68
N LYS A 165 39.32 -14.73 18.31
CA LYS A 165 38.87 -14.88 16.92
C LYS A 165 38.35 -13.56 16.35
N GLU A 166 37.50 -12.86 17.11
CA GLU A 166 36.98 -11.54 16.72
C GLU A 166 38.10 -10.51 16.58
N SER A 167 39.05 -10.48 17.52
CA SER A 167 40.21 -9.59 17.47
C SER A 167 41.05 -9.84 16.21
N ARG A 168 41.29 -11.11 15.87
CA ARG A 168 42.05 -11.49 14.66
C ARG A 168 41.30 -11.11 13.38
N LEU A 169 39.98 -11.26 13.34
CA LEU A 169 39.17 -10.83 12.20
C LEU A 169 39.20 -9.31 12.04
N ALA A 170 39.10 -8.55 13.14
CA ALA A 170 39.20 -7.10 13.13
C ALA A 170 40.58 -6.63 12.66
N GLU A 171 41.66 -7.23 13.15
CA GLU A 171 43.02 -6.92 12.71
C GLU A 171 43.21 -7.19 11.21
N ASN A 172 42.75 -8.35 10.74
CA ASN A 172 42.83 -8.70 9.31
C ASN A 172 42.04 -7.71 8.44
N ALA A 173 40.86 -7.27 8.90
CA ALA A 173 40.07 -6.26 8.20
C ALA A 173 40.82 -4.92 8.15
N LEU A 174 41.42 -4.48 9.26
CA LEU A 174 42.23 -3.27 9.31
C LEU A 174 43.44 -3.34 8.40
N ARG A 175 44.16 -4.47 8.37
CA ARG A 175 45.27 -4.68 7.42
C ARG A 175 44.79 -4.52 5.97
N LYS A 176 43.67 -5.15 5.61
CA LYS A 176 43.09 -4.98 4.26
C LYS A 176 42.73 -3.54 3.94
N ILE A 177 42.19 -2.78 4.90
CA ILE A 177 41.87 -1.36 4.72
C ILE A 177 43.13 -0.53 4.55
N LEU A 178 44.18 -0.80 5.33
CA LEU A 178 45.46 -0.12 5.22
C LEU A 178 46.14 -0.44 3.89
N ASP A 179 46.15 -1.70 3.48
CA ASP A 179 46.72 -2.13 2.19
C ASP A 179 45.97 -1.51 1.01
N ALA A 180 44.64 -1.42 1.08
CA ALA A 180 43.83 -0.75 0.06
C ALA A 180 44.06 0.78 0.01
N ASN A 181 44.43 1.39 1.14
CA ASN A 181 44.73 2.83 1.25
C ASN A 181 46.21 3.16 1.03
N GLN A 182 47.10 2.17 0.87
CA GLN A 182 48.48 2.45 0.51
C GLN A 182 48.51 3.03 -0.91
N PRO A 183 49.15 4.19 -1.13
CA PRO A 183 49.30 4.74 -2.46
C PRO A 183 50.12 3.73 -3.27
N GLN A 184 49.52 3.17 -4.33
CA GLN A 184 50.27 2.32 -5.25
C GLN A 184 51.42 3.15 -5.81
N VAL A 185 52.66 2.81 -5.46
CA VAL A 185 53.87 3.35 -6.10
C VAL A 185 53.92 2.75 -7.50
N LEU A 186 53.08 3.30 -8.37
CA LEU A 186 53.09 3.00 -9.79
C LEU A 186 54.32 3.71 -10.35
N ASN A 187 55.41 2.95 -10.51
CA ASN A 187 56.54 3.31 -11.37
C ASN A 187 56.03 3.38 -12.82
N SER A 188 55.22 4.40 -13.12
CA SER A 188 54.65 4.59 -14.44
C SER A 188 55.71 5.24 -15.33
N PRO A 189 55.85 4.81 -16.60
CA PRO A 189 56.78 5.43 -17.55
C PRO A 189 56.49 6.94 -17.73
N ARG A 190 55.25 7.37 -17.47
CA ARG A 190 54.85 8.79 -17.42
C ARG A 190 55.55 9.59 -16.32
N GLN A 191 55.72 9.03 -15.12
CA GLN A 191 56.43 9.72 -14.04
C GLN A 191 57.91 9.91 -14.39
N ALA A 192 58.56 8.90 -14.99
CA ALA A 192 59.93 9.01 -15.45
C ALA A 192 60.10 10.05 -16.58
N ALA A 193 59.17 10.07 -17.55
CA ALA A 193 59.16 11.08 -18.61
C ALA A 193 58.93 12.50 -18.09
N PHE A 194 58.05 12.67 -17.09
CA PHE A 194 57.82 13.96 -16.44
C PHE A 194 59.03 14.43 -15.63
N ALA A 195 59.68 13.52 -14.88
CA ALA A 195 60.90 13.84 -14.14
C ALA A 195 62.03 14.31 -15.08
N LYS A 196 62.14 13.70 -16.27
CA LYS A 196 63.09 14.12 -17.31
C LYS A 196 62.72 15.48 -17.91
N ALA A 197 61.46 15.68 -18.29
CA ALA A 197 61.00 16.95 -18.87
C ALA A 197 61.08 18.13 -17.88
N SER A 198 60.88 17.89 -16.58
CA SER A 198 61.04 18.92 -15.54
C SER A 198 62.51 19.27 -15.31
N GLN A 199 63.42 18.30 -15.37
CA GLN A 199 64.86 18.57 -15.38
C GLN A 199 65.28 19.40 -16.59
N ASP A 200 64.77 19.09 -17.78
CA ASP A 200 65.08 19.83 -19.01
C ASP A 200 64.58 21.30 -18.98
N LEU A 201 63.55 21.58 -18.18
CA LEU A 201 62.94 22.91 -18.03
C LEU A 201 63.40 23.66 -16.77
N GLU A 202 64.39 23.13 -16.03
CA GLU A 202 64.89 23.68 -14.76
C GLU A 202 63.80 23.90 -13.69
N LEU A 203 62.74 23.10 -13.74
CA LEU A 203 61.64 23.16 -12.78
C LEU A 203 61.88 22.16 -11.63
N ASP A 204 61.60 22.56 -10.39
CA ASP A 204 61.69 21.65 -9.25
C ASP A 204 60.56 20.61 -9.34
N SER A 205 60.92 19.37 -9.65
CA SER A 205 59.94 18.28 -9.82
C SER A 205 59.12 18.01 -8.57
N LYS A 206 59.59 18.44 -7.39
CA LYS A 206 58.88 18.31 -6.10
C LYS A 206 57.73 19.30 -5.94
N SER A 207 57.68 20.40 -6.69
CA SER A 207 56.57 21.35 -6.62
C SER A 207 55.33 20.89 -7.37
N PHE A 208 55.41 19.80 -8.13
CA PHE A 208 54.32 19.29 -8.97
C PHE A 208 53.91 17.89 -8.55
N HIS A 209 52.63 17.70 -8.21
CA HIS A 209 52.05 16.38 -7.96
C HIS A 209 51.37 15.88 -9.24
N ILE A 210 51.84 14.74 -9.76
CA ILE A 210 51.21 14.09 -10.92
C ILE A 210 49.90 13.44 -10.43
N VAL A 211 48.77 14.09 -10.72
CA VAL A 211 47.45 13.55 -10.42
C VAL A 211 47.07 12.50 -11.45
N ASN A 212 46.94 11.23 -11.04
CA ASN A 212 46.43 10.18 -11.90
C ASN A 212 44.89 10.12 -11.84
N TRP A 213 44.24 10.73 -12.82
CA TRP A 213 42.78 10.81 -12.91
C TRP A 213 42.09 9.46 -13.18
N GLU A 214 42.84 8.42 -13.57
CA GLU A 214 42.30 7.07 -13.80
C GLU A 214 42.17 6.25 -12.50
N SER A 215 43.01 6.50 -11.50
CA SER A 215 43.00 5.76 -10.22
C SER A 215 41.85 6.15 -9.28
N GLN A 216 41.19 7.29 -9.51
CA GLN A 216 40.06 7.74 -8.68
C GLN A 216 38.71 7.12 -9.05
N LYS A 217 38.61 6.33 -10.12
CA LYS A 217 37.30 5.86 -10.63
C LYS A 217 36.62 4.74 -9.83
N TRP A 218 37.19 4.22 -8.74
CA TRP A 218 36.64 3.00 -8.11
C TRP A 218 36.57 2.95 -6.58
N ASN A 219 36.51 4.09 -5.87
CA ASN A 219 36.10 4.10 -4.46
C ASN A 219 34.67 4.65 -4.29
N THR A 220 33.70 3.98 -4.90
CA THR A 220 32.30 4.03 -4.46
C THR A 220 31.99 2.70 -3.78
N PRO A 221 31.79 2.65 -2.45
CA PRO A 221 31.36 1.42 -1.80
C PRO A 221 29.94 1.06 -2.31
N ARG A 222 29.78 -0.18 -2.79
CA ARG A 222 28.47 -0.83 -2.95
C ARG A 222 27.93 -1.27 -1.60
#